data_AF-A0A921E1G1-F1
#
_entry.id   AF-A0A921E1G1-F1
#
_cell.length_a   1.000
_cell.length_b   1.000
_cell.length_c   1.000
_cell.angle_alpha   90.00
_cell.angle_beta   90.00
_cell.angle_gamma   90.00
#
_symmetry.space_group_name_H-M   'P 1'
#
loop_
_entity.id
_entity.type
_entity.pdbx_description
1 polymer ?
#
loop_
_entity_poly.entity_id
_entity_poly.type
_entity_poly.pdbx_seq_one_letter_code
_entity_poly.pdbx_strand_id
1 'polypeptide(L)' 'MIAALRHAAPESEQRLLSHEELEAALRDIGARRYHNLHPFHRLLHDGQLSKDQVRAWA' A
#
# COMPACT_ATOMS: atom_id res chain seq x y z
N MET A 1 -3.87 39.99 -8.43
CA MET A 1 -4.67 38.91 -9.06
C MET A 1 -3.75 37.74 -9.38
N ILE A 2 -3.56 36.80 -8.45
CA ILE A 2 -2.76 35.59 -8.70
C ILE A 2 -3.74 34.48 -9.12
N ALA A 3 -3.66 34.06 -10.37
CA ALA A 3 -4.41 32.92 -10.87
C ALA A 3 -3.87 31.65 -10.21
N ALA A 4 -4.73 30.94 -9.47
CA ALA A 4 -4.42 29.62 -8.96
C ALA A 4 -4.30 28.66 -10.16
N LEU A 5 -3.07 28.18 -10.42
CA LEU A 5 -2.81 27.07 -11.34
C LEU A 5 -3.50 25.81 -10.78
N ARG A 6 -4.74 25.57 -11.20
CA ARG A 6 -5.35 24.25 -11.10
C ARG A 6 -4.58 23.35 -12.06
N HIS A 7 -3.89 22.35 -11.54
CA HIS A 7 -3.41 21.24 -12.37
C HIS A 7 -4.67 20.52 -12.88
N ALA A 8 -5.11 20.86 -14.09
CA ALA A 8 -6.15 20.13 -14.79
C ALA A 8 -5.56 18.77 -15.18
N ALA A 9 -5.69 17.79 -14.29
CA ALA A 9 -5.48 16.40 -14.66
C ALA A 9 -6.50 16.06 -15.76
N PRO A 10 -6.15 15.22 -16.75
CA PRO A 10 -7.11 14.79 -17.76
C PRO A 10 -8.34 14.20 -17.06
N GLU A 11 -9.54 14.65 -17.46
CA GLU A 11 -10.82 14.17 -16.95
C GLU A 11 -11.09 12.73 -17.42
N SER A 12 -10.27 11.78 -16.98
CA SER A 12 -10.65 10.38 -16.98
C SER A 12 -11.56 10.17 -15.78
N GLU A 13 -12.88 10.19 -16.02
CA GLU A 13 -13.97 9.84 -15.11
C GLU A 13 -13.55 9.62 -13.65
N GLN A 14 -13.40 10.71 -12.89
CA GLN A 14 -13.26 10.62 -11.44
C GLN A 14 -14.60 10.26 -10.82
N ARG A 15 -15.01 9.01 -11.03
CA ARG A 15 -16.20 8.45 -10.39
C ARG A 15 -15.92 8.26 -8.91
N LEU A 16 -16.73 8.91 -8.08
CA LEU A 16 -16.75 8.64 -6.65
C LEU A 16 -17.20 7.19 -6.43
N LEU A 17 -16.40 6.45 -5.68
CA LEU A 17 -16.73 5.09 -5.26
C LEU A 17 -17.83 5.14 -4.20
N SER A 18 -18.70 4.14 -4.20
CA SER A 18 -19.53 3.85 -3.04
C SER A 18 -18.64 3.47 -1.85
N HIS A 19 -19.20 3.47 -0.63
CA HIS A 19 -18.45 3.04 0.56
C HIS A 19 -17.92 1.61 0.43
N GLU A 20 -18.72 0.70 -0.13
CA GLU A 20 -18.34 -0.70 -0.32
C GLU A 20 -17.21 -0.84 -1.36
N GLU A 21 -17.32 -0.11 -2.48
CA GLU A 21 -16.30 -0.11 -3.52
C GLU A 21 -14.98 0.48 -3.02
N LEU A 22 -15.06 1.53 -2.19
CA LEU A 22 -13.88 2.13 -1.59
C LEU A 22 -13.21 1.17 -0.60
N GLU A 23 -13.97 0.50 0.26
CA GLU A 23 -13.42 -0.50 1.17
C GLU A 23 -12.76 -1.65 0.40
N ALA A 24 -13.41 -2.15 -0.65
CA ALA A 24 -12.86 -3.21 -1.50
C ALA A 24 -11.53 -2.77 -2.14
N ALA A 25 -11.46 -1.55 -2.66
CA ALA A 25 -10.25 -1.00 -3.24
C ALA A 25 -9.11 -0.86 -2.21
N LEU A 26 -9.42 -0.43 -0.98
CA LEU A 26 -8.44 -0.34 0.11
C LEU A 26 -7.93 -1.73 0.52
N ARG A 27 -8.81 -2.73 0.62
CA ARG A 27 -8.43 -4.12 0.93
C ARG A 27 -7.59 -4.75 -0.16
N ASP A 28 -7.86 -4.45 -1.43
CA ASP A 28 -7.07 -4.92 -2.57
C ASP A 28 -5.62 -4.40 -2.52
N ILE A 29 -5.40 -3.15 -2.09
CA ILE A 29 -4.04 -2.64 -1.86
C ILE A 29 -3.33 -3.49 -0.81
N GLY A 30 -4.00 -3.79 0.31
CA GLY A 30 -3.46 -4.70 1.33
C GLY A 30 -3.13 -6.08 0.75
N ALA A 31 -4.07 -6.68 0.01
CA ALA A 31 -3.89 -7.99 -0.59
C ALA A 31 -2.69 -8.08 -1.54
N ARG A 32 -2.33 -6.98 -2.22
CA ARG A 32 -1.23 -6.95 -3.20
C ARG A 32 0.08 -6.37 -2.68
N ARG A 33 0.03 -5.54 -1.63
CA ARG A 33 1.18 -4.70 -1.21
C ARG A 33 1.47 -4.73 0.28
N TYR A 34 0.66 -5.42 1.09
CA TYR A 34 0.95 -5.54 2.51
C TYR A 34 2.27 -6.28 2.74
N HIS A 35 2.97 -5.90 3.81
CA HIS A 35 4.36 -6.33 4.02
C HIS A 35 4.53 -7.81 4.33
N ASN A 36 3.43 -8.54 4.59
CA ASN A 36 3.44 -9.98 4.81
C ASN A 36 3.90 -10.74 3.55
N LEU A 37 3.73 -10.14 2.37
CA LEU A 37 4.19 -10.69 1.10
C LEU A 37 5.70 -10.54 0.88
N HIS A 38 6.35 -9.65 1.65
CA HIS A 38 7.78 -9.38 1.46
C HIS A 38 8.61 -10.64 1.84
N PRO A 39 9.62 -11.03 1.04
CA PRO A 39 10.43 -12.23 1.33
C PRO A 39 11.04 -12.23 2.73
N PHE A 40 11.52 -11.08 3.22
CA PHE A 40 12.04 -10.96 4.57
C PHE A 40 10.99 -11.30 5.64
N HIS A 41 9.74 -10.84 5.47
CA HIS A 41 8.67 -11.13 6.42
C HIS A 41 8.31 -12.62 6.40
N ARG A 42 8.37 -13.29 5.25
CA ARG A 42 8.19 -14.74 5.16
C ARG A 42 9.29 -15.48 5.94
N LEU A 43 10.56 -15.11 5.75
CA LEU A 43 11.68 -15.70 6.50
C LEU A 43 11.56 -15.45 8.01
N LEU A 44 11.12 -14.25 8.41
CA LEU A 44 10.89 -13.88 9.81
C LEU A 44 9.78 -14.74 10.43
N HIS A 45 8.62 -14.82 9.76
CA HIS A 45 7.47 -15.59 10.21
C HIS A 45 7.77 -17.09 10.31
N ASP A 46 8.52 -17.64 9.36
CA ASP A 46 8.84 -19.06 9.31
C ASP A 46 10.03 -19.45 10.21
N GLY A 47 10.58 -18.51 10.97
CA GLY A 47 11.68 -18.75 11.91
C GLY A 47 13.02 -19.06 11.24
N GLN A 48 13.21 -18.63 10.00
CA GLN A 48 14.37 -18.97 9.16
C GLN A 48 15.50 -17.92 9.24
N LEU A 49 15.28 -16.81 9.95
CA LEU A 49 16.30 -15.79 10.16
C LEU A 49 17.31 -16.18 11.26
N SER A 50 18.56 -15.77 11.06
CA SER A 50 19.56 -15.77 12.11
C SER A 50 19.23 -14.76 13.21
N LYS A 51 19.84 -14.93 14.40
CA LYS A 51 19.68 -13.98 15.51
C LYS A 51 20.08 -12.55 15.12
N ASP A 52 21.12 -12.39 14.30
CA ASP A 52 21.57 -11.06 13.87
C ASP A 52 20.64 -10.41 12.86
N GLN A 53 19.99 -11.18 11.97
CA GLN A 53 18.96 -10.65 11.07
C GLN A 53 17.72 -10.20 11.84
N VAL A 54 17.31 -10.94 12.88
CA VAL A 54 16.21 -10.52 13.77
C VAL A 54 16.59 -9.25 14.52
N ARG A 55 17.81 -9.15 15.04
CA ARG A 55 18.32 -7.94 15.70
C ARG A 55 18.37 -6.73 14.76
N ALA A 56 18.76 -6.93 13.50
CA ALA A 56 18.80 -5.85 12.51
C ALA A 56 17.40 -5.33 12.15
N TRP A 57 16.36 -6.12 12.37
CA TRP A 57 14.97 -5.73 12.13
C TRP A 57 14.30 -5.04 13.33
N ALA A 58 14.67 -5.44 14.56
CA ALA A 58 14.02 -5.05 15.81
C ALA A 58 14.22 -3.58 16.22
#